data_AF-A0A1F9ZJE0-F1
#
_entry.id   AF-A0A1F9ZJE0-F1
#
_cell.length_a   1.000
_cell.length_b   1.000
_cell.length_c   1.000
_cell.angle_alpha   90.00
_cell.angle_beta   90.00
_cell.angle_gamma   90.00
#
_symmetry.space_group_name_H-M   'P 1'
#
loop_
_entity.id
_entity.type
_entity.pdbx_description
1 polymer ?
#
loop_
_entity_poly.entity_id
_entity_poly.type
_entity_poly.pdbx_seq_one_letter_code
_entity_poly.pdbx_strand_id
1 'polypeptide(L)'
;MKMLLVFICMLGALVCPLRAQTDGQLGAGVILGDPNGLTAKYWLSGTRALDAGVGFGSDVSLYADYLWHSWEILSQPAEGKIPLYLGLGAQIRTSSPSAFGLRAVGGAAYWLQNVPLEIFLELVPVLNLSSHGNGMDLNAGLGVRYYFNSGK
;
A
#
# COMPACT_ATOMS: atom_id res chain seq x y z
N MET A 1 13.78 6.71 51.57
CA MET A 1 12.43 6.55 50.97
C MET A 1 12.21 7.31 49.65
N LYS A 2 13.13 8.16 49.16
CA LYS A 2 12.98 8.83 47.85
C LYS A 2 13.53 8.06 46.65
N MET A 3 14.34 7.02 46.89
CA MET A 3 14.98 6.23 45.82
C MET A 3 14.16 5.03 45.34
N LEU A 4 13.14 4.60 46.12
CA LEU A 4 12.30 3.45 45.79
C LEU A 4 11.18 3.81 44.78
N LEU A 5 10.77 5.08 44.71
CA LEU A 5 9.70 5.52 43.81
C LEU A 5 10.16 5.65 42.34
N VAL A 6 11.46 5.87 42.10
CA VAL A 6 12.03 6.03 40.75
C VAL A 6 12.10 4.69 40.01
N PHE A 7 12.25 3.58 40.74
CA PHE A 7 12.33 2.25 40.14
C PHE A 7 10.97 1.74 39.61
N ILE A 8 9.86 2.18 40.22
CA ILE A 8 8.51 1.78 39.84
C ILE A 8 8.04 2.49 38.55
N CYS A 9 8.50 3.72 38.29
CA CYS A 9 8.24 4.40 37.01
C CYS A 9 9.06 3.83 35.84
N MET A 10 10.23 3.21 36.11
CA MET A 10 11.09 2.63 35.06
C MET A 10 10.62 1.24 34.60
N LEU A 11 9.87 0.50 35.43
CA LEU A 11 9.29 -0.79 35.06
C LEU A 11 8.01 -0.68 34.19
N GLY A 12 7.37 0.49 34.12
CA GLY A 12 6.16 0.71 33.32
C GLY A 12 6.39 0.97 31.82
N ALA A 13 7.63 1.19 31.40
CA ALA A 13 7.97 1.59 30.03
C ALA A 13 8.29 0.43 29.07
N LEU A 14 8.21 -0.83 29.52
CA LEU A 14 8.66 -1.99 28.75
C LEU A 14 7.56 -2.78 28.03
N VAL A 15 6.32 -2.29 28.03
CA VAL A 15 5.24 -2.90 27.25
C VAL A 15 4.96 -2.06 26.00
N CYS A 16 5.99 -1.82 25.18
CA CYS A 16 5.73 -1.54 23.78
C CYS A 16 5.14 -2.83 23.19
N PRO A 17 3.90 -2.83 22.65
CA PRO A 17 3.52 -3.94 21.81
C PRO A 17 4.53 -3.97 20.68
N LEU A 18 5.23 -5.11 20.53
CA LEU A 18 5.97 -5.46 19.32
C LEU A 18 4.98 -5.46 18.16
N ARG A 19 4.62 -4.27 17.67
CA ARG A 19 4.04 -4.13 16.34
C ARG A 19 5.19 -4.50 15.42
N ALA A 20 5.09 -5.69 14.83
CA ALA A 20 5.91 -6.09 13.70
C ALA A 20 6.13 -4.85 12.82
N GLN A 21 7.35 -4.30 12.83
CA GLN A 21 7.63 -3.02 12.18
C GLN A 21 7.55 -3.30 10.69
N THR A 22 6.40 -2.99 10.09
CA THR A 22 6.29 -2.86 8.63
C THR A 22 7.07 -1.65 8.14
N ASP A 23 7.44 -0.74 9.04
CA ASP A 23 8.24 0.44 8.73
C ASP A 23 9.55 0.08 8.02
N GLY A 24 9.80 0.73 6.88
CA GLY A 24 10.98 0.49 6.05
C GLY A 24 10.95 -0.80 5.23
N GLN A 25 9.82 -1.50 5.15
CA GLN A 25 9.68 -2.66 4.28
C GLN A 25 9.45 -2.22 2.83
N LEU A 26 10.36 -2.63 1.94
CA LEU A 26 10.20 -2.53 0.50
C LEU A 26 9.69 -3.87 -0.04
N GLY A 27 8.64 -3.81 -0.84
CA GLY A 27 8.17 -4.94 -1.62
C GLY A 27 8.06 -4.61 -3.11
N ALA A 28 8.24 -5.62 -3.95
CA ALA A 28 8.06 -5.54 -5.39
C ALA A 28 7.24 -6.74 -5.89
N GLY A 29 6.53 -6.54 -6.99
CA GLY A 29 5.52 -7.47 -7.42
C GLY A 29 4.97 -7.20 -8.79
N VAL A 30 3.89 -7.92 -9.09
CA VAL A 30 3.15 -7.80 -10.34
C VAL A 30 1.68 -7.50 -10.04
N ILE A 31 1.03 -6.81 -10.96
CA ILE A 31 -0.40 -6.53 -10.93
C ILE A 31 -1.02 -6.89 -12.28
N LEU A 32 -2.21 -7.50 -12.24
CA LEU A 32 -3.02 -7.84 -13.39
C LEU A 32 -4.33 -7.05 -13.32
N GLY A 33 -4.72 -6.42 -14.43
CA GLY A 33 -5.87 -5.53 -14.52
C GLY A 33 -5.59 -4.29 -15.37
N ASP A 34 -6.01 -3.12 -14.90
CA ASP A 34 -5.61 -1.84 -15.47
C ASP A 34 -4.90 -1.00 -14.39
N PRO A 35 -3.55 -0.95 -14.37
CA PRO A 35 -2.65 -1.53 -15.36
C PRO A 35 -2.30 -3.02 -15.14
N ASN A 36 -1.86 -3.69 -16.21
CA ASN A 36 -1.07 -4.93 -16.11
C ASN A 36 0.42 -4.57 -16.05
N GLY A 37 1.16 -5.00 -15.03
CA GLY A 37 2.59 -4.72 -15.00
C GLY A 37 3.28 -4.93 -13.67
N LEU A 38 4.27 -4.07 -13.40
CA LEU A 38 5.12 -4.15 -12.22
C LEU A 38 4.71 -3.11 -11.19
N THR A 39 4.83 -3.48 -9.92
CA THR A 39 4.51 -2.60 -8.79
C THR A 39 5.54 -2.73 -7.69
N ALA A 40 5.75 -1.64 -6.96
CA ALA A 40 6.55 -1.59 -5.74
C ALA A 40 5.79 -0.86 -4.64
N LYS A 41 5.92 -1.34 -3.40
CA LYS A 41 5.37 -0.68 -2.22
C LYS A 41 6.46 -0.48 -1.19
N TYR A 42 6.55 0.73 -0.65
CA TYR A 42 7.43 1.07 0.45
C TYR A 42 6.61 1.52 1.66
N TRP A 43 6.72 0.78 2.75
CA TRP A 43 6.04 1.11 3.99
C TRP A 43 6.77 2.23 4.74
N LEU A 44 6.05 3.32 5.01
CA LEU A 44 6.52 4.49 5.76
C LEU A 44 6.25 4.35 7.27
N SER A 45 5.29 3.51 7.64
CA SER A 45 4.92 3.20 9.02
C SER A 45 4.02 1.96 9.09
N GLY A 46 3.55 1.60 10.28
CA GLY A 46 2.54 0.54 10.49
C GLY A 46 1.22 0.71 9.72
N THR A 47 0.91 1.91 9.24
CA THR A 47 -0.38 2.25 8.65
C THR A 47 -0.26 3.11 7.39
N ARG A 48 0.96 3.40 6.92
CA ARG A 48 1.19 4.30 5.78
C ARG A 48 2.21 3.70 4.83
N ALA A 49 1.96 3.83 3.53
CA ALA A 49 2.89 3.35 2.50
C ALA A 49 2.86 4.24 1.26
N LEU A 50 3.94 4.21 0.49
CA LEU A 50 4.00 4.65 -0.89
C LEU A 50 3.86 3.42 -1.79
N ASP A 51 2.99 3.48 -2.78
CA ASP A 51 2.87 2.49 -3.85
C ASP A 51 3.20 3.15 -5.18
N ALA A 52 3.88 2.44 -6.06
CA ALA A 52 4.18 2.92 -7.40
C ALA A 52 4.19 1.76 -8.38
N GLY A 53 3.87 2.03 -9.63
CA GLY A 53 3.89 0.98 -10.65
C GLY A 53 4.02 1.48 -12.07
N VAL A 54 4.40 0.53 -12.92
CA VAL A 54 4.48 0.68 -14.36
C VAL A 54 3.53 -0.35 -14.97
N GLY A 55 2.61 0.16 -15.78
CA GLY A 55 1.70 -0.61 -16.59
C GLY A 55 2.16 -0.72 -18.02
N PHE A 56 1.92 -1.89 -18.60
CA PHE A 56 2.19 -2.23 -19.98
C PHE A 56 0.89 -2.66 -20.66
N GLY A 57 0.71 -2.22 -21.90
CA GLY A 57 -0.47 -2.47 -22.71
C GLY A 57 -0.37 -1.70 -24.02
N SER A 58 -1.50 -1.19 -24.51
CA SER A 58 -1.52 -0.27 -25.65
C SER A 58 -0.75 1.02 -25.37
N ASP A 59 -0.84 1.49 -24.13
CA ASP A 59 -0.11 2.64 -23.60
C ASP A 59 0.73 2.20 -22.40
N VAL A 60 1.85 2.89 -22.17
CA VAL A 60 2.58 2.79 -20.91
C VAL A 60 1.92 3.70 -19.88
N SER A 61 1.68 3.19 -18.68
CA SER A 61 1.16 3.98 -17.57
C SER A 61 2.14 3.97 -16.41
N LEU A 62 2.40 5.12 -15.81
CA LEU A 62 3.17 5.26 -14.57
C LEU A 62 2.23 5.81 -13.51
N TYR A 63 2.28 5.26 -12.30
CA TYR A 63 1.50 5.79 -11.18
C TYR A 63 2.31 5.80 -9.88
N ALA A 64 1.90 6.67 -8.96
CA ALA A 64 2.37 6.69 -7.59
C ALA A 64 1.22 7.12 -6.65
N ASP A 65 1.04 6.37 -5.58
CA ASP A 65 -0.05 6.51 -4.62
C ASP A 65 0.48 6.56 -3.18
N TYR A 66 -0.14 7.41 -2.34
CA TYR A 66 0.05 7.41 -0.89
C TYR A 66 -1.12 6.67 -0.25
N LEU A 67 -0.82 5.63 0.51
CA LEU A 67 -1.81 4.69 1.05
C LEU A 67 -1.88 4.76 2.57
N TRP A 68 -3.10 4.74 3.09
CA TRP A 68 -3.44 4.57 4.51
C TRP A 68 -4.09 3.22 4.73
N HIS A 69 -3.52 2.42 5.61
CA HIS A 69 -3.97 1.06 5.93
C HIS A 69 -4.64 1.01 7.30
N SER A 70 -5.72 0.23 7.37
CA SER A 70 -6.39 -0.12 8.62
C SER A 70 -6.50 -1.64 8.75
N TRP A 71 -5.99 -2.14 9.87
CA TRP A 71 -5.98 -3.57 10.23
C TRP A 71 -7.18 -3.97 11.08
N GLU A 72 -8.04 -3.02 11.43
CA GLU A 72 -9.10 -3.19 12.43
C GLU A 72 -10.51 -3.23 11.80
N ILE A 73 -10.64 -2.83 10.53
CA ILE A 73 -11.96 -2.79 9.85
C ILE A 73 -12.49 -4.20 9.57
N LEU A 74 -11.60 -5.13 9.21
CA LEU A 74 -11.96 -6.53 8.97
C LEU A 74 -11.50 -7.41 10.13
N SER A 75 -12.32 -8.42 10.45
CA SER A 75 -11.92 -9.49 11.36
C SER A 75 -10.67 -10.19 10.81
N GLN A 76 -9.65 -10.29 11.65
CA GLN A 76 -8.40 -10.91 11.23
C GLN A 76 -8.55 -12.44 11.21
N PRO A 77 -8.05 -13.10 10.15
CA PRO A 77 -8.04 -14.57 10.08
C PRO A 77 -7.10 -15.16 11.14
N ALA A 78 -7.25 -16.46 11.40
CA ALA A 78 -6.34 -17.19 12.31
C ALA A 78 -4.89 -17.19 11.79
N GLU A 79 -4.73 -17.19 10.46
CA GLU A 79 -3.45 -17.18 9.77
C GLU A 79 -3.37 -16.01 8.79
N GLY A 80 -2.26 -15.28 8.84
CA GLY A 80 -2.02 -14.10 8.01
C GLY A 80 -2.65 -12.83 8.56
N LYS A 81 -2.68 -11.77 7.76
CA LYS A 81 -3.30 -10.49 8.12
C LYS A 81 -4.01 -9.87 6.93
N ILE A 82 -5.14 -9.23 7.18
CA ILE A 82 -5.96 -8.61 6.13
C ILE A 82 -6.21 -7.12 6.45
N PRO A 83 -5.44 -6.19 5.87
CA PRO A 83 -5.76 -4.77 5.95
C PRO A 83 -6.68 -4.35 4.80
N LEU A 84 -7.52 -3.37 5.10
CA LEU A 84 -8.11 -2.50 4.07
C LEU A 84 -7.28 -1.23 3.97
N TYR A 85 -7.25 -0.64 2.78
CA TYR A 85 -6.55 0.62 2.56
C TYR A 85 -7.31 1.55 1.63
N LEU A 86 -7.08 2.84 1.88
CA LEU A 86 -7.48 3.92 1.01
C LEU A 86 -6.25 4.73 0.62
N GLY A 87 -6.29 5.43 -0.50
CA GLY A 87 -5.15 6.20 -0.96
C GLY A 87 -5.50 7.28 -1.95
N LEU A 88 -4.53 8.16 -2.16
CA LEU A 88 -4.57 9.20 -3.19
C LEU A 88 -3.25 9.21 -3.93
N GLY A 89 -3.30 9.52 -5.22
CA GLY A 89 -2.10 9.57 -6.03
C GLY A 89 -2.32 10.19 -7.39
N ALA A 90 -1.39 9.91 -8.30
CA ALA A 90 -1.45 10.38 -9.67
C ALA A 90 -0.93 9.33 -10.64
N GLN A 91 -1.39 9.42 -11.88
CA GLN A 91 -0.84 8.66 -13.01
C GLN A 91 -0.54 9.55 -14.20
N ILE A 92 0.36 9.06 -15.04
CA ILE A 92 0.61 9.55 -16.39
C ILE A 92 0.49 8.36 -17.33
N ARG A 93 -0.31 8.49 -18.39
CA ARG A 93 -0.35 7.52 -19.49
C ARG A 93 0.30 8.13 -20.74
N THR A 94 1.05 7.32 -21.47
CA THR A 94 1.71 7.71 -22.73
C THR A 94 0.76 7.72 -23.94
N SER A 95 -0.56 7.72 -23.70
CA SER A 95 -1.57 7.92 -24.74
C SER A 95 -1.29 9.20 -25.53
N SER A 96 -1.78 9.32 -26.76
CA SER A 96 -1.73 10.58 -27.52
C SER A 96 -3.13 11.22 -27.52
N PRO A 97 -3.34 12.37 -26.85
CA PRO A 97 -2.41 13.14 -26.01
C PRO A 97 -2.14 12.48 -24.65
N SER A 98 -0.97 12.77 -24.06
CA SER A 98 -0.57 12.18 -22.77
C SER A 98 -1.54 12.63 -21.68
N ALA A 99 -2.16 11.66 -21.00
CA ALA A 99 -3.16 11.93 -19.99
C ALA A 99 -2.53 11.90 -18.59
N PHE A 100 -2.57 13.04 -17.91
CA PHE A 100 -2.34 13.11 -16.46
C PHE A 100 -3.65 12.81 -15.73
N GLY A 101 -3.60 12.03 -14.65
CA GLY A 101 -4.80 11.68 -13.89
C GLY A 101 -4.55 11.70 -12.38
N LEU A 102 -5.54 12.16 -11.62
CA LEU A 102 -5.57 12.03 -10.16
C LEU A 102 -6.26 10.72 -9.78
N ARG A 103 -5.69 9.99 -8.84
CA ARG A 103 -6.14 8.65 -8.42
C ARG A 103 -6.74 8.71 -7.02
N ALA A 104 -7.86 8.04 -6.83
CA ALA A 104 -8.37 7.67 -5.52
C ALA A 104 -8.35 6.14 -5.43
N VAL A 105 -7.64 5.59 -4.46
CA VAL A 105 -7.39 4.14 -4.35
C VAL A 105 -8.22 3.58 -3.20
N GLY A 106 -8.89 2.47 -3.44
CA GLY A 106 -9.45 1.63 -2.39
C GLY A 106 -9.05 0.18 -2.62
N GLY A 107 -8.58 -0.50 -1.59
CA GLY A 107 -8.14 -1.88 -1.76
C GLY A 107 -8.12 -2.70 -0.48
N ALA A 108 -7.87 -3.98 -0.68
CA ALA A 108 -7.69 -4.97 0.35
C ALA A 108 -6.43 -5.77 0.05
N ALA A 109 -5.69 -6.14 1.09
CA ALA A 109 -4.53 -7.01 0.95
C ALA A 109 -4.66 -8.21 1.89
N TYR A 110 -4.02 -9.32 1.54
CA TYR A 110 -3.85 -10.48 2.39
C TYR A 110 -2.37 -10.82 2.48
N TRP A 111 -1.84 -10.72 3.69
CA TRP A 111 -0.46 -11.03 4.03
C TRP A 111 -0.39 -12.48 4.48
N LEU A 112 0.39 -13.29 3.77
CA LEU A 112 0.58 -14.70 4.12
C LEU A 112 1.35 -14.84 5.43
N GLN A 113 1.00 -15.85 6.21
CA GLN A 113 1.74 -16.18 7.43
C GLN A 113 3.08 -16.83 7.06
N ASN A 114 4.15 -16.44 7.76
CA ASN A 114 5.51 -17.01 7.62
C ASN A 114 6.13 -16.90 6.22
N VAL A 115 5.48 -16.21 5.29
CA VAL A 115 5.98 -15.95 3.93
C VAL A 115 5.87 -14.45 3.69
N PRO A 116 6.94 -13.77 3.23
CA PRO A 116 6.92 -12.32 3.01
C PRO A 116 6.20 -11.96 1.70
N LEU A 117 4.98 -12.46 1.53
CA LEU A 117 4.17 -12.29 0.32
C LEU A 117 2.79 -11.73 0.68
N GLU A 118 2.39 -10.76 -0.12
CA GLU A 118 1.10 -10.08 -0.07
C GLU A 118 0.35 -10.33 -1.37
N ILE A 119 -0.92 -10.71 -1.26
CA ILE A 119 -1.87 -10.73 -2.37
C ILE A 119 -2.79 -9.53 -2.17
N PHE A 120 -3.03 -8.72 -3.19
CA PHE A 120 -3.85 -7.51 -3.04
C PHE A 120 -4.81 -7.31 -4.19
N LEU A 121 -5.93 -6.65 -3.91
CA LEU A 121 -6.94 -6.23 -4.87
C LEU A 121 -7.20 -4.73 -4.67
N GLU A 122 -7.25 -3.99 -5.76
CA GLU A 122 -7.54 -2.56 -5.74
C GLU A 122 -8.58 -2.15 -6.78
N LEU A 123 -9.34 -1.12 -6.43
CA LEU A 123 -10.26 -0.38 -7.26
C LEU A 123 -9.87 1.09 -7.19
N VAL A 124 -9.68 1.71 -8.36
CA VAL A 124 -9.08 3.03 -8.46
C VAL A 124 -9.86 3.92 -9.43
N PRO A 125 -10.80 4.73 -8.93
CA PRO A 125 -11.33 5.85 -9.70
C PRO A 125 -10.22 6.83 -10.08
N VAL A 126 -10.19 7.24 -11.35
CA VAL A 126 -9.22 8.20 -11.89
C VAL A 126 -9.94 9.37 -12.50
N LEU A 127 -9.56 10.59 -12.10
CA LEU A 127 -9.95 11.81 -12.77
C LEU A 127 -8.84 12.21 -13.76
N ASN A 128 -9.07 11.99 -15.04
CA ASN A 128 -8.15 12.40 -16.10
C ASN A 128 -8.30 13.89 -16.39
N LEU A 129 -7.18 14.60 -16.37
CA LEU A 129 -7.06 16.01 -16.70
C LEU A 129 -6.40 16.09 -18.08
N SER A 130 -7.22 16.26 -19.12
CA SER A 130 -6.76 16.46 -20.49
C SER A 130 -7.06 17.87 -20.96
N SER A 131 -6.23 18.40 -21.87
CA SER A 131 -6.41 19.73 -22.48
C SER A 131 -7.73 19.87 -23.25
N HIS A 132 -8.43 18.77 -23.56
CA HIS A 132 -9.69 18.76 -24.32
C HIS A 132 -10.92 18.43 -23.45
N GLY A 133 -10.75 18.27 -22.14
CA GLY A 133 -11.83 17.95 -21.21
C GLY A 133 -11.41 16.98 -20.11
N ASN A 134 -12.14 17.00 -19.00
CA ASN A 134 -11.93 16.06 -17.90
C ASN A 134 -12.75 14.79 -18.14
N GLY A 135 -12.13 13.64 -17.94
CA GLY A 135 -12.77 12.32 -18.03
C GLY A 135 -12.64 11.56 -16.72
N MET A 136 -13.54 10.60 -16.49
CA MET A 136 -13.42 9.68 -15.36
C MET A 136 -13.19 8.26 -15.89
N ASP A 137 -12.15 7.61 -15.37
CA ASP A 137 -11.89 6.19 -15.60
C ASP A 137 -12.01 5.42 -14.28
N LEU A 138 -12.14 4.10 -14.41
CA LEU A 138 -12.11 3.18 -13.28
C LEU A 138 -11.12 2.07 -13.56
N ASN A 139 -10.02 2.10 -12.83
CA ASN A 139 -9.00 1.06 -12.84
C ASN A 139 -9.34 0.00 -11.79
N ALA A 140 -8.96 -1.24 -12.04
CA ALA A 140 -9.02 -2.32 -11.06
C ALA A 140 -7.87 -3.29 -11.29
N GLY A 141 -7.35 -3.89 -10.23
CA GLY A 141 -6.27 -4.85 -10.38
C GLY A 141 -6.13 -5.82 -9.21
N LEU A 142 -5.68 -7.03 -9.53
CA LEU A 142 -5.28 -8.07 -8.59
C LEU A 142 -3.77 -8.29 -8.73
N GLY A 143 -3.04 -8.27 -7.63
CA GLY A 143 -1.59 -8.39 -7.66
C GLY A 143 -1.01 -9.21 -6.53
N VAL A 144 0.29 -9.48 -6.68
CA VAL A 144 1.11 -10.20 -5.72
C VAL A 144 2.42 -9.45 -5.52
N ARG A 145 2.86 -9.28 -4.28
CA ARG A 145 4.07 -8.55 -3.91
C ARG A 145 4.91 -9.34 -2.90
N TYR A 146 6.20 -9.44 -3.16
CA TYR A 146 7.21 -10.00 -2.26
C TYR A 146 7.93 -8.87 -1.50
N TYR A 147 8.17 -9.04 -0.19
CA TYR A 147 8.87 -8.06 0.65
C TYR A 147 10.30 -8.50 0.98
N PHE A 148 11.26 -7.62 0.73
CA PHE A 148 12.70 -7.94 0.84
C PHE A 148 13.26 -7.83 2.25
N ASN A 149 12.60 -7.08 3.15
CA ASN A 149 13.13 -6.74 4.48
C ASN A 149 12.22 -7.18 5.63
N SER A 150 11.54 -8.33 5.49
CA SER A 150 10.62 -8.85 6.51
C SER A 150 11.29 -9.57 7.67
N GLY A 151 12.62 -9.45 7.84
CA GLY A 151 13.38 -10.11 8.89
C GLY A 151 14.31 -9.16 9.62
N LYS A 152 13.87 -8.66 10.77
CA LYS A 152 14.71 -8.38 11.94
C LYS A 152 14.03 -8.92 13.18
#